data_AF-A0AB39PWZ3-F1
#
_entry.id   AF-A0AB39PWZ3-F1
#
_cell.length_a   1.000
_cell.length_b   1.000
_cell.length_c   1.000
_cell.angle_alpha   90.00
_cell.angle_beta   90.00
_cell.angle_gamma   90.00
#
_symmetry.space_group_name_H-M   'P 1'
#
loop_
_entity.id
_entity.type
_entity.pdbx_description
1 polymer ?
#
loop_
_entity_poly.entity_id
_entity_poly.type
_entity_poly.pdbx_seq_one_letter_code
_entity_poly.pdbx_strand_id
1 'polypeptide(L)' 'MRATTDWPEGVIARYLTHAAELLHDPDLTVDVAKGTEESTATCRGCGIRWRKWAYETGAVKQWAQQHAEKCRALPRPTA' A
#
# COMPACT_ATOMS: atom_id res chain seq x y z
N MET A 1 9.87 -22.62 -0.55
CA MET A 1 9.67 -21.68 0.57
C MET A 1 9.65 -20.28 -0.02
N ARG A 2 8.57 -19.50 0.16
CA ARG A 2 8.52 -18.10 -0.28
C ARG A 2 9.47 -17.31 0.64
N ALA A 3 10.42 -16.57 0.08
CA ALA A 3 11.16 -15.58 0.85
C ALA A 3 10.13 -14.56 1.35
N THR A 4 9.87 -14.55 2.65
CA THR A 4 9.12 -13.47 3.28
C THR A 4 10.05 -12.27 3.22
N THR A 5 9.88 -11.39 2.24
CA THR A 5 10.48 -10.06 2.31
C THR A 5 10.13 -9.50 3.68
N ASP A 6 11.14 -9.14 4.48
CA ASP A 6 10.92 -8.62 5.82
C ASP A 6 9.86 -7.53 5.77
N TRP A 7 8.90 -7.64 6.69
CA TRP A 7 7.82 -6.67 6.76
C TRP A 7 8.41 -5.29 7.07
N PRO A 8 8.14 -4.23 6.28
CA PRO A 8 8.83 -2.97 6.47
C PRO A 8 8.48 -2.34 7.82
N GLU A 9 9.46 -1.67 8.41
CA GLU A 9 9.29 -0.96 9.67
C GLU A 9 8.17 0.10 9.59
N GLY A 10 7.34 0.19 10.63
CA GLY A 10 6.25 1.16 10.72
C GLY A 10 5.02 0.86 9.84
N VAL A 11 5.08 -0.13 8.96
CA VAL A 11 3.93 -0.60 8.19
C VAL A 11 3.02 -1.43 9.09
N ILE A 12 1.75 -1.09 9.16
CA ILE A 12 0.75 -1.75 10.02
C ILE A 12 -0.35 -2.47 9.24
N ALA A 13 -0.37 -2.31 7.91
CA ALA A 13 -1.15 -3.10 6.97
C ALA A 13 -0.55 -2.97 5.57
N ARG A 14 -0.67 -4.03 4.77
CA ARG A 14 -0.27 -4.07 3.36
C ARG A 14 -1.35 -4.79 2.59
N TYR A 15 -1.78 -4.20 1.48
CA TYR A 15 -2.81 -4.76 0.60
C TYR A 15 -2.22 -4.97 -0.79
N LEU A 16 -2.41 -6.14 -1.39
CA LEU A 16 -2.08 -6.38 -2.80
C LEU A 16 -3.04 -5.60 -3.68
N THR A 17 -2.52 -4.95 -4.72
CA THR A 17 -3.38 -4.29 -5.71
C THR A 17 -3.97 -5.31 -6.67
N HIS A 18 -5.03 -4.94 -7.39
CA HIS A 18 -5.54 -5.78 -8.47
C HIS A 18 -4.52 -5.96 -9.61
N ALA A 19 -3.66 -4.97 -9.87
CA ALA A 19 -2.50 -5.12 -10.75
C ALA A 19 -1.55 -6.24 -10.28
N ALA A 20 -1.30 -6.33 -8.97
CA ALA A 20 -0.47 -7.39 -8.36
C ALA A 20 -1.02 -8.78 -8.69
N GLU A 21 -2.33 -8.94 -8.59
CA GLU A 21 -3.01 -10.20 -8.90
C GLU A 21 -2.91 -10.55 -10.39
N LEU A 22 -3.20 -9.59 -11.28
CA LEU A 22 -3.18 -9.78 -12.73
C LEU A 22 -1.79 -10.13 -13.28
N LEU A 23 -0.73 -9.59 -12.67
CA LEU A 23 0.66 -9.75 -13.12
C LEU A 23 1.44 -10.76 -12.30
N HIS A 24 0.82 -11.31 -11.24
CA HIS A 24 1.49 -12.10 -10.21
C HIS A 24 2.72 -11.40 -9.60
N ASP A 25 2.66 -10.07 -9.50
CA ASP A 25 3.74 -9.22 -8.98
C ASP A 25 3.44 -8.81 -7.52
N PRO A 26 4.12 -9.40 -6.51
CA PRO A 26 3.86 -9.10 -5.11
C PRO A 26 4.32 -7.71 -4.67
N ASP A 27 5.07 -6.96 -5.49
CA ASP A 27 5.56 -5.64 -5.12
C ASP A 27 4.53 -4.52 -5.35
N LEU A 28 3.48 -4.79 -6.14
CA LEU A 28 2.39 -3.84 -6.42
C LEU A 28 1.39 -3.77 -5.26
N THR A 29 1.79 -3.05 -4.20
CA THR A 29 1.05 -2.99 -2.94
C THR A 29 0.58 -1.60 -2.58
N VAL A 30 -0.38 -1.53 -1.66
CA VAL A 30 -0.68 -0.33 -0.88
C VAL A 30 -0.23 -0.56 0.56
N ASP A 31 0.78 0.20 0.97
CA ASP A 31 1.36 0.12 2.32
C ASP A 31 0.74 1.18 3.23
N VAL A 32 0.24 0.76 4.38
CA VAL A 32 -0.26 1.66 5.43
C VAL A 32 0.78 1.76 6.53
N ALA A 33 1.34 2.96 6.71
CA ALA A 33 2.26 3.28 7.79
C ALA A 33 1.58 4.17 8.84
N LYS A 34 1.85 3.91 10.12
CA LYS A 34 1.34 4.72 11.24
C LYS A 34 2.49 5.48 11.89
N GLY A 35 2.45 6.80 11.77
CA GLY A 35 3.33 7.71 12.51
C GLY A 35 2.71 8.17 13.83
N THR A 36 3.40 9.11 14.48
CA THR A 36 2.94 9.75 15.73
C THR A 36 1.78 10.72 15.48
N GLU A 37 1.88 11.52 14.41
CA GLU A 37 0.89 12.57 14.10
C GLU A 37 -0.07 12.17 12.97
N GLU A 38 0.41 11.39 12.00
CA GLU A 38 -0.35 10.99 10.82
C GLU A 38 -0.24 9.50 10.54
N SER A 39 -1.30 8.95 9.93
CA SER A 39 -1.30 7.66 9.28
C SER A 39 -1.37 7.87 7.77
N THR A 40 -0.59 7.08 7.02
CA THR A 40 -0.43 7.25 5.58
C THR A 40 -0.67 5.92 4.87
N ALA A 41 -1.23 5.98 3.67
CA ALA A 41 -1.35 4.86 2.75
C ALA A 41 -0.65 5.24 1.44
N THR A 42 0.28 4.41 0.97
CA THR A 42 1.06 4.68 -0.25
C THR A 42 0.91 3.52 -1.22
N CYS A 43 0.40 3.79 -2.42
CA CYS A 43 0.29 2.80 -3.48
C CYS A 43 1.57 2.77 -4.32
N ARG A 44 2.25 1.63 -4.37
CA ARG A 44 3.48 1.44 -5.14
C ARG A 44 3.22 1.34 -6.66
N GLY A 45 2.01 0.96 -7.06
CA GLY A 45 1.62 0.88 -8.47
C GLY A 45 1.42 2.26 -9.11
N CYS A 46 0.54 3.09 -8.55
CA CYS A 46 0.21 4.41 -9.13
C CYS A 46 0.96 5.59 -8.48
N GLY A 47 1.65 5.36 -7.36
CA GLY A 47 2.37 6.41 -6.63
C GLY A 47 1.48 7.33 -5.77
N ILE A 48 0.15 7.14 -5.76
CA ILE A 48 -0.72 7.99 -4.94
C ILE A 48 -0.46 7.74 -3.46
N ARG A 49 -0.45 8.84 -2.69
CA ARG A 49 -0.33 8.83 -1.24
C ARG A 49 -1.55 9.50 -0.62
N TRP A 50 -2.20 8.81 0.30
CA TRP A 50 -3.30 9.35 1.09
C TRP A 50 -2.92 9.40 2.57
N ARG A 51 -3.41 10.39 3.31
CA ARG A 51 -3.07 10.56 4.73
C ARG A 51 -4.21 11.18 5.54
N LYS A 52 -4.21 10.87 6.82
CA LYS A 52 -5.07 11.44 7.86
C LYS A 52 -4.29 11.52 9.18
N TRP A 53 -4.86 12.20 10.18
CA TRP A 53 -4.33 12.19 11.54
C TRP A 53 -4.20 10.75 12.08
N ALA A 54 -3.23 10.51 12.96
CA ALA A 54 -2.89 9.16 13.43
C ALA A 54 -4.06 8.45 14.14
N TYR A 55 -4.95 9.18 14.81
CA TYR A 55 -6.15 8.61 15.43
C TYR A 55 -7.21 8.16 14.41
N GLU A 56 -7.13 8.60 13.16
CA GLU A 56 -7.99 8.17 12.05
C GLU A 56 -7.39 6.99 11.26
N THR A 57 -6.48 6.20 11.84
CA THR A 57 -5.83 5.06 11.18
C THR A 57 -6.82 4.09 10.52
N GLY A 58 -8.02 3.90 11.11
CA GLY A 58 -9.07 3.05 10.53
C GLY A 58 -9.52 3.53 9.15
N ALA A 59 -9.70 4.84 8.97
CA ALA A 59 -10.05 5.41 7.67
C ALA A 59 -8.94 5.19 6.65
N VAL A 60 -7.67 5.37 7.05
CA VAL A 60 -6.48 5.12 6.21
C VAL A 60 -6.43 3.68 5.71
N LYS A 61 -6.68 2.70 6.59
CA LYS A 61 -6.78 1.29 6.21
C LYS A 61 -7.94 1.02 5.24
N GLN A 62 -9.12 1.59 5.53
CA GLN A 62 -10.30 1.39 4.70
C GLN A 62 -10.11 1.95 3.28
N TRP A 63 -9.49 3.13 3.15
CA TRP A 63 -9.15 3.69 1.84
C TRP A 63 -8.08 2.86 1.14
N ALA A 64 -7.05 2.41 1.86
CA ALA A 64 -5.96 1.62 1.29
C ALA A 64 -6.49 0.32 0.65
N GLN A 65 -7.39 -0.39 1.35
CA GLN A 65 -8.04 -1.58 0.82
C GLN A 65 -8.87 -1.27 -0.43
N GLN A 66 -9.78 -0.29 -0.36
CA GLN A 66 -10.63 0.09 -1.50
C GLN A 66 -9.82 0.53 -2.72
N HIS A 67 -8.69 1.20 -2.50
CA HIS A 67 -7.78 1.59 -3.56
C HIS A 67 -7.08 0.36 -4.16
N ALA A 68 -6.55 -0.53 -3.31
CA ALA A 68 -5.84 -1.73 -3.73
C ALA A 68 -6.73 -2.64 -4.61
N GLU A 69 -7.98 -2.85 -4.21
CA GLU A 69 -8.97 -3.67 -4.94
C GLU A 69 -9.25 -3.18 -6.38
N LYS A 70 -8.95 -1.92 -6.69
CA LYS A 70 -9.25 -1.30 -7.98
C LYS A 70 -8.01 -0.85 -8.76
N CYS A 71 -6.86 -0.71 -8.10
CA CYS A 71 -5.67 -0.17 -8.71
C CYS A 71 -5.12 -1.14 -9.77
N ARG A 72 -5.05 -0.66 -11.02
CA ARG A 72 -4.50 -1.36 -12.19
C ARG A 72 -3.23 -0.69 -12.74
N ALA A 73 -2.64 0.23 -11.98
CA ALA A 73 -1.50 1.00 -12.45
C ALA A 73 -0.22 0.16 -12.43
N LEU A 74 0.58 0.32 -13.48
CA LEU A 74 1.94 -0.17 -13.54
C LEU A 74 2.88 0.89 -12.93
N PRO A 75 3.91 0.47 -12.18
CA PRO A 75 4.91 1.39 -11.68
C PRO A 75 5.64 2.02 -12.87
N ARG A 76 5.97 3.30 -12.77
CA ARG A 76 6.74 3.98 -13.82
C ARG A 76 8.12 3.32 -13.94
N PRO A 77 8.57 2.94 -15.14
CA PRO A 77 9.92 2.42 -15.31
C PRO A 77 10.95 3.43 -14.81
N THR A 78 11.85 3.01 -13.94
CA THR A 78 13.05 3.78 -13.61
C THR A 78 14.01 3.62 -14.78
N ALA A 79 14.20 4.69 -15.55
CA ALA A 79 15.20 4.76 -16.62
C ALA A 79 16.63 4.76 -16.05
#